data_AF-A0A1C3EL43-F1
#
_entry.id   AF-A0A1C3EL43-F1
#
_cell.length_a   1.000
_cell.length_b   1.000
_cell.length_c   1.000
_cell.angle_alpha   90.00
_cell.angle_beta   90.00
_cell.angle_gamma   90.00
#
_symmetry.space_group_name_H-M   'P 1'
#
loop_
_entity.id
_entity.type
_entity.pdbx_description
1 polymer ?
#
loop_
_entity_poly.entity_id
_entity_poly.type
_entity_poly.pdbx_seq_one_letter_code
_entity_poly.pdbx_strand_id
1 'polypeptide(L)'
;MIKATVNSVYEMNKITDDPRFEGFVLSSQPSLLGRDCLDDDLTPGFADAESHLDWKQPQLSHLWKPVVAEGRVTDFNDYPCVDMTLPAFSQRAVDALSDLLEPNGELLPLVTKTSTTFYLYNILRVSDALDRGLSDCTFFCSPPTTAVSIDFFAFDKNKLVEHAIFRIRELPSSVFVTNIFAERIALTGLNGFDLTQVWPLPKGVNWRLNRKGNRNHLKELKNNPVIVVLNLPLRTIHSEQLRAFEDSMDVTLRVKKISDKYVGCYEGSESLPEEFRMFFSCPDADVLFATLLEPIRQLNWPEKITVFKRYGTIYDKMAEESYVIVQ
;
A
#
# COMPACT_ATOMS: atom_id res chain seq x y z
N MET A 1 -32.93 -15.48 -4.19
CA MET A 1 -31.68 -14.81 -3.73
C MET A 1 -31.40 -15.32 -2.32
N ILE A 2 -30.40 -16.18 -2.13
CA ILE A 2 -30.02 -16.66 -0.80
C ILE A 2 -29.36 -15.48 -0.09
N LYS A 3 -29.92 -14.99 1.02
CA LYS A 3 -29.27 -13.96 1.85
C LYS A 3 -27.95 -14.55 2.33
N ALA A 4 -26.85 -14.08 1.77
CA ALA A 4 -25.54 -14.55 2.17
C ALA A 4 -25.33 -14.19 3.65
N THR A 5 -24.95 -15.19 4.43
CA THR A 5 -24.86 -15.04 5.89
C THR A 5 -23.50 -14.47 6.24
N VAL A 6 -23.47 -13.27 6.81
CA VAL A 6 -22.22 -12.65 7.30
C VAL A 6 -21.73 -13.41 8.52
N ASN A 7 -20.57 -14.05 8.40
CA ASN A 7 -19.98 -14.86 9.46
C ASN A 7 -18.67 -14.29 9.99
N SER A 8 -18.04 -13.38 9.25
CA SER A 8 -16.81 -12.74 9.68
C SER A 8 -16.66 -11.37 9.04
N VAL A 9 -15.94 -10.48 9.72
CA VAL A 9 -15.51 -9.17 9.23
C VAL A 9 -13.99 -9.12 9.28
N TYR A 10 -13.41 -8.57 8.24
CA TYR A 10 -11.98 -8.36 8.08
C TYR A 10 -11.71 -6.88 7.92
N GLU A 11 -10.66 -6.37 8.55
CA GLU A 11 -10.03 -5.13 8.10
C GLU A 11 -9.24 -5.44 6.83
N MET A 12 -9.46 -4.64 5.79
CA MET A 12 -8.78 -4.74 4.51
C MET A 12 -7.73 -3.65 4.40
N ASN A 13 -6.47 -4.05 4.24
CA ASN A 13 -5.32 -3.20 4.10
C ASN A 13 -4.61 -3.48 2.77
N LYS A 14 -3.79 -2.54 2.31
CA LYS A 14 -2.78 -2.81 1.28
C LYS A 14 -1.62 -3.60 1.88
N ILE A 15 -0.93 -4.36 1.06
CA ILE A 15 0.39 -4.88 1.42
C ILE A 15 1.37 -3.69 1.46
N THR A 16 2.09 -3.52 2.57
CA THR A 16 3.04 -2.42 2.79
C THR A 16 4.47 -2.89 2.97
N ASP A 17 4.64 -4.19 3.22
CA ASP A 17 5.87 -4.84 3.62
C ASP A 17 6.51 -5.68 2.50
N ASP A 18 5.89 -5.70 1.31
CA ASP A 18 6.43 -6.34 0.11
C ASP A 18 6.60 -5.28 -0.99
N PRO A 19 7.84 -5.01 -1.44
CA PRO A 19 8.13 -3.97 -2.42
C PRO A 19 7.56 -4.25 -3.82
N ARG A 20 7.00 -5.44 -4.06
CA ARG A 20 6.26 -5.76 -5.30
C ARG A 20 4.86 -5.15 -5.30
N PHE A 21 4.36 -4.72 -4.14
CA PHE A 21 3.04 -4.14 -3.93
C PHE A 21 3.17 -2.69 -3.49
N GLU A 22 3.30 -1.82 -4.48
CA GLU A 22 3.37 -0.38 -4.29
C GLU A 22 1.99 0.28 -4.44
N GLY A 23 1.88 1.52 -3.97
CA GLY A 23 0.67 2.32 -4.06
C GLY A 23 0.75 3.46 -5.07
N PHE A 24 -0.38 4.14 -5.23
CA PHE A 24 -0.48 5.40 -5.95
C PHE A 24 -0.48 6.61 -5.01
N VAL A 25 -0.20 7.77 -5.58
CA VAL A 25 -0.40 9.11 -5.05
C VAL A 25 -1.15 9.90 -6.11
N LEU A 26 -2.12 10.73 -5.72
CA LEU A 26 -2.79 11.60 -6.67
C LEU A 26 -1.92 12.82 -7.01
N SER A 27 -1.97 13.26 -8.27
CA SER A 27 -1.53 14.62 -8.59
C SER A 27 -2.36 15.61 -7.78
N SER A 28 -1.75 16.68 -7.25
CA SER A 28 -2.51 17.72 -6.55
C SER A 28 -3.57 18.31 -7.49
N GLN A 29 -4.82 18.32 -7.02
CA GLN A 29 -5.99 18.85 -7.74
C GLN A 29 -6.83 19.70 -6.78
N PRO A 30 -7.52 20.72 -7.30
CA PRO A 30 -8.52 21.44 -6.52
C PRO A 30 -9.66 20.51 -6.12
N SER A 31 -10.32 20.83 -5.01
CA SER A 31 -11.54 20.16 -4.59
C SER A 31 -12.65 20.27 -5.65
N LEU A 32 -13.41 19.20 -5.80
CA LEU A 32 -14.66 19.11 -6.55
C LEU A 32 -15.86 19.61 -5.73
N LEU A 33 -15.74 19.63 -4.40
CA LEU A 33 -16.79 20.04 -3.46
C LEU A 33 -16.58 21.44 -2.87
N GLY A 34 -15.53 22.15 -3.29
CA GLY A 34 -15.19 23.49 -2.78
C GLY A 34 -14.43 23.51 -1.45
N ARG A 35 -13.77 22.40 -1.09
CA ARG A 35 -12.79 22.27 0.02
C ARG A 35 -11.40 22.75 -0.40
N ASP A 36 -10.39 22.57 0.45
CA ASP A 36 -9.03 23.03 0.18
C ASP A 36 -8.37 22.21 -0.94
N CYS A 37 -8.56 20.89 -0.96
CA CYS A 37 -8.04 20.02 -2.01
C CYS A 37 -8.92 18.79 -2.30
N LEU A 38 -8.59 18.06 -3.37
CA LEU A 38 -9.27 16.81 -3.73
C LEU A 38 -9.10 15.73 -2.63
N ASP A 39 -7.96 15.70 -1.95
CA ASP A 39 -7.72 14.73 -0.87
C ASP A 39 -8.73 14.94 0.27
N ASP A 40 -9.12 16.18 0.55
CA ASP A 40 -10.15 16.48 1.54
C ASP A 40 -11.52 15.95 1.10
N ASP A 41 -11.86 15.99 -0.19
CA ASP A 41 -13.12 15.43 -0.72
C ASP A 41 -13.20 13.92 -0.52
N LEU A 42 -12.06 13.26 -0.66
CA LEU A 42 -11.90 11.81 -0.56
C LEU A 42 -11.70 11.33 0.87
N THR A 43 -11.22 12.21 1.77
CA THR A 43 -10.94 11.87 3.16
C THR A 43 -12.23 11.56 3.93
N PRO A 44 -12.41 10.32 4.41
CA PRO A 44 -13.61 9.93 5.14
C PRO A 44 -13.75 10.70 6.46
N GLY A 45 -14.94 11.22 6.73
CA GLY A 45 -15.25 11.92 7.98
C GLY A 45 -14.64 13.32 8.12
N PHE A 46 -13.92 13.84 7.11
CA PHE A 46 -13.21 15.14 7.16
C PHE A 46 -14.08 16.31 7.65
N ALA A 47 -15.33 16.41 7.17
CA ALA A 47 -16.21 17.55 7.47
C ALA A 47 -17.04 17.41 8.75
N ASP A 48 -17.32 16.18 9.20
CA ASP A 48 -18.41 15.90 10.16
C ASP A 48 -17.97 15.13 11.42
N ALA A 49 -16.80 14.49 11.42
CA ALA A 49 -16.40 13.57 12.47
C ALA A 49 -16.11 14.25 13.83
N GLU A 50 -15.82 15.55 13.84
CA GLU A 50 -15.57 16.30 15.07
C GLU A 50 -16.85 16.59 15.88
N SER A 51 -18.05 16.43 15.28
CA SER A 51 -19.30 16.76 15.96
C SER A 51 -20.35 15.64 15.98
N HIS A 52 -20.42 14.75 14.98
CA HIS A 52 -21.50 13.76 14.88
C HIS A 52 -21.06 12.41 14.30
N LEU A 53 -21.64 11.31 14.81
CA LEU A 53 -21.41 9.93 14.33
C LEU A 53 -22.10 9.62 12.99
N ASP A 54 -22.92 10.53 12.46
CA ASP A 54 -23.73 10.31 11.26
C ASP A 54 -23.10 10.86 9.97
N TRP A 55 -21.76 10.94 9.94
CA TRP A 55 -21.03 11.38 8.75
C TRP A 55 -21.33 10.48 7.55
N LYS A 56 -21.26 11.07 6.36
CA LYS A 56 -21.49 10.36 5.09
C LYS A 56 -20.39 10.71 4.11
N GLN A 57 -20.02 9.73 3.30
CA GLN A 57 -19.12 9.97 2.18
C GLN A 57 -19.90 10.60 1.02
N PRO A 58 -19.50 11.77 0.50
CA PRO A 58 -20.13 12.37 -0.67
C PRO A 58 -19.90 11.51 -1.92
N GLN A 59 -20.89 11.51 -2.82
CA GLN A 59 -20.75 10.96 -4.16
C GLN A 59 -20.02 11.95 -5.07
N LEU A 60 -19.05 11.45 -5.81
CA LEU A 60 -18.18 12.24 -6.69
C LEU A 60 -18.32 11.84 -8.15
N SER A 61 -18.91 10.69 -8.49
CA SER A 61 -19.02 10.19 -9.87
C SER A 61 -19.57 11.20 -10.88
N HIS A 62 -20.52 12.06 -10.47
CA HIS A 62 -21.09 13.10 -11.34
C HIS A 62 -20.17 14.31 -11.58
N LEU A 63 -19.16 14.52 -10.72
CA LEU A 63 -18.16 15.57 -10.82
C LEU A 63 -16.80 15.03 -11.30
N TRP A 64 -16.60 13.72 -11.19
CA TRP A 64 -15.32 13.08 -11.39
C TRP A 64 -14.88 13.17 -12.84
N LYS A 65 -13.70 13.75 -13.03
CA LYS A 65 -12.92 13.62 -14.26
C LYS A 65 -11.73 12.73 -13.92
N PRO A 66 -11.35 11.78 -14.79
CA PRO A 66 -10.22 10.90 -14.52
C PRO A 66 -8.99 11.67 -14.06
N VAL A 67 -8.51 11.36 -12.85
CA VAL A 67 -7.38 12.03 -12.20
C VAL A 67 -6.10 11.25 -12.47
N VAL A 68 -5.00 11.95 -12.67
CA VAL A 68 -3.68 11.31 -12.81
C VAL A 68 -3.23 10.78 -11.46
N ALA A 69 -2.95 9.48 -11.42
CA ALA A 69 -2.38 8.79 -10.28
C ALA A 69 -0.97 8.31 -10.64
N GLU A 70 0.01 8.72 -9.84
CA GLU A 70 1.41 8.37 -10.02
C GLU A 70 1.83 7.36 -8.95
N GLY A 71 2.78 6.48 -9.27
CA GLY A 71 3.23 5.47 -8.32
C GLY A 71 3.97 4.34 -9.02
N ARG A 72 4.59 3.47 -8.21
CA ARG A 72 5.35 2.31 -8.69
C ARG A 72 4.49 1.05 -8.81
N VAL A 73 3.19 1.22 -9.06
CA VAL A 73 2.23 0.12 -9.15
C VAL A 73 2.51 -0.74 -10.37
N THR A 74 2.38 -2.05 -10.19
CA THR A 74 2.51 -3.08 -11.22
C THR A 74 1.13 -3.57 -11.66
N ASP A 75 1.02 -4.06 -12.90
CA ASP A 75 -0.26 -4.50 -13.48
C ASP A 75 -0.89 -5.70 -12.74
N PHE A 76 -0.09 -6.47 -11.98
CA PHE A 76 -0.59 -7.62 -11.21
C PHE A 76 -1.10 -7.24 -9.82
N ASN A 77 -0.86 -6.00 -9.36
CA ASN A 77 -1.35 -5.52 -8.06
C ASN A 77 -2.81 -5.08 -8.21
N ASP A 78 -3.74 -5.88 -7.68
CA ASP A 78 -5.17 -5.57 -7.82
C ASP A 78 -5.70 -4.63 -6.73
N TYR A 79 -4.90 -4.35 -5.70
CA TYR A 79 -5.27 -3.48 -4.59
C TYR A 79 -4.09 -2.60 -4.09
N PRO A 80 -3.62 -1.64 -4.92
CA PRO A 80 -2.48 -0.78 -4.57
C PRO A 80 -2.78 0.28 -3.50
N CYS A 81 -4.05 0.68 -3.38
CA CYS A 81 -4.50 1.92 -2.73
C CYS A 81 -3.86 3.19 -3.30
N VAL A 82 -4.47 4.31 -2.95
CA VAL A 82 -4.01 5.69 -3.17
C VAL A 82 -3.73 6.31 -1.80
N ASP A 83 -2.59 7.01 -1.67
CA ASP A 83 -2.17 7.68 -0.42
C ASP A 83 -2.26 6.76 0.80
N MET A 84 -1.76 5.53 0.59
CA MET A 84 -1.71 4.42 1.54
C MET A 84 -3.06 3.86 2.02
N THR A 85 -4.15 4.62 1.94
CA THR A 85 -5.38 4.35 2.71
C THR A 85 -6.65 4.33 1.87
N LEU A 86 -6.67 5.02 0.73
CA LEU A 86 -7.85 5.10 -0.12
C LEU A 86 -7.88 3.88 -1.06
N PRO A 87 -8.94 3.05 -1.03
CA PRO A 87 -9.05 1.88 -1.89
C PRO A 87 -8.87 2.21 -3.36
N ALA A 88 -8.05 1.43 -4.05
CA ALA A 88 -7.97 1.44 -5.50
C ALA A 88 -7.94 0.01 -6.02
N PHE A 89 -8.63 -0.26 -7.12
CA PHE A 89 -8.78 -1.59 -7.70
C PHE A 89 -8.33 -1.60 -9.15
N SER A 90 -7.62 -2.66 -9.56
CA SER A 90 -7.37 -2.93 -10.98
C SER A 90 -8.69 -3.29 -11.69
N GLN A 91 -8.71 -3.16 -13.03
CA GLN A 91 -9.81 -3.68 -13.85
C GLN A 91 -10.12 -5.15 -13.54
N ARG A 92 -9.08 -5.98 -13.34
CA ARG A 92 -9.24 -7.40 -13.00
C ARG A 92 -9.97 -7.61 -11.67
N ALA A 93 -9.65 -6.81 -10.65
CA ALA A 93 -10.41 -6.85 -9.39
C ALA A 93 -11.85 -6.37 -9.58
N VAL A 94 -12.07 -5.31 -10.36
CA VAL A 94 -13.42 -4.81 -10.66
C VAL A 94 -14.25 -5.89 -11.35
N ASP A 95 -13.73 -6.55 -12.37
CA ASP A 95 -14.43 -7.62 -13.09
C ASP A 95 -14.82 -8.78 -12.16
N ALA A 96 -13.99 -9.06 -11.15
CA ALA A 96 -14.20 -10.12 -10.17
C ALA A 96 -15.12 -9.75 -9.01
N LEU A 97 -15.26 -8.46 -8.70
CA LEU A 97 -15.87 -7.94 -7.46
C LEU A 97 -16.98 -6.92 -7.70
N SER A 98 -17.32 -6.55 -8.94
CA SER A 98 -18.28 -5.47 -9.26
C SER A 98 -19.62 -5.66 -8.58
N ASP A 99 -20.15 -6.88 -8.52
CA ASP A 99 -21.39 -7.24 -7.83
C ASP A 99 -21.36 -6.94 -6.32
N LEU A 100 -20.17 -6.87 -5.74
CA LEU A 100 -19.94 -6.53 -4.33
C LEU A 100 -19.54 -5.05 -4.14
N LEU A 101 -18.87 -4.44 -5.12
CA LEU A 101 -18.38 -3.07 -5.07
C LEU A 101 -19.49 -2.04 -5.37
N GLU A 102 -20.21 -2.19 -6.48
CA GLU A 102 -21.18 -1.17 -6.93
C GLU A 102 -22.31 -0.87 -5.93
N PRO A 103 -22.85 -1.84 -5.17
CA PRO A 103 -23.87 -1.55 -4.15
C PRO A 103 -23.36 -0.78 -2.92
N ASN A 104 -22.05 -0.65 -2.76
CA ASN A 104 -21.39 -0.12 -1.56
C ASN A 104 -20.56 1.14 -1.79
N GLY A 105 -20.40 1.56 -3.05
CA GLY A 105 -19.54 2.68 -3.40
C GLY A 105 -19.56 2.97 -4.89
N GLU A 106 -18.62 3.80 -5.33
CA GLU A 106 -18.47 4.17 -6.74
C GLU A 106 -17.02 3.95 -7.22
N LEU A 107 -16.91 3.51 -8.47
CA LEU A 107 -15.64 3.29 -9.16
C LEU A 107 -15.28 4.54 -9.95
N LEU A 108 -14.22 5.22 -9.52
CA LEU A 108 -13.75 6.48 -10.07
C LEU A 108 -12.48 6.22 -10.89
N PRO A 109 -12.54 6.30 -12.24
CA PRO A 109 -11.42 5.92 -13.10
C PRO A 109 -10.20 6.81 -12.86
N LEU A 110 -9.02 6.20 -12.88
CA LEU A 110 -7.71 6.87 -12.77
C LEU A 110 -6.98 6.84 -14.10
N VAL A 111 -6.14 7.85 -14.34
CA VAL A 111 -5.16 7.88 -15.42
C VAL A 111 -3.82 7.47 -14.85
N THR A 112 -3.28 6.34 -15.30
CA THR A 112 -2.03 5.75 -14.78
C THR A 112 -1.08 5.43 -15.94
N LYS A 113 0.19 5.14 -15.62
CA LYS A 113 1.19 4.67 -16.60
C LYS A 113 1.16 3.14 -16.81
N THR A 114 0.28 2.44 -16.09
CA THR A 114 0.12 0.98 -16.13
C THR A 114 -0.58 0.55 -17.41
N SER A 115 -0.47 -0.73 -17.79
CA SER A 115 -1.16 -1.25 -18.98
C SER A 115 -2.63 -1.59 -18.70
N THR A 116 -2.97 -1.82 -17.43
CA THR A 116 -4.36 -1.98 -16.97
C THR A 116 -4.95 -0.68 -16.45
N THR A 117 -6.26 -0.54 -16.58
CA THR A 117 -7.05 0.51 -15.92
C THR A 117 -7.11 0.27 -14.41
N PHE A 118 -7.08 1.36 -13.65
CA PHE A 118 -7.33 1.38 -12.22
C PHE A 118 -8.48 2.32 -11.87
N TYR A 119 -9.15 2.02 -10.78
CA TYR A 119 -10.25 2.80 -10.24
C TYR A 119 -9.97 3.12 -8.78
N LEU A 120 -9.97 4.39 -8.41
CA LEU A 120 -10.17 4.78 -7.03
C LEU A 120 -11.59 4.37 -6.64
N TYR A 121 -11.75 3.75 -5.48
CA TYR A 121 -13.05 3.31 -5.01
C TYR A 121 -13.49 4.12 -3.80
N ASN A 122 -14.49 4.96 -4.04
CA ASN A 122 -15.07 5.82 -3.01
C ASN A 122 -16.18 5.04 -2.28
N ILE A 123 -15.91 4.64 -1.03
CA ILE A 123 -16.83 3.83 -0.23
C ILE A 123 -17.95 4.72 0.30
N LEU A 124 -19.17 4.49 -0.17
CA LEU A 124 -20.36 5.21 0.27
C LEU A 124 -21.06 4.51 1.45
N ARG A 125 -20.81 3.21 1.62
CA ARG A 125 -21.39 2.42 2.70
C ARG A 125 -20.69 2.70 4.04
N VAL A 126 -21.37 3.46 4.91
CA VAL A 126 -21.00 3.66 6.31
C VAL A 126 -21.95 2.86 7.20
N SER A 127 -21.40 1.94 8.00
CA SER A 127 -22.14 1.00 8.83
C SER A 127 -22.26 1.47 10.27
N ASP A 128 -23.44 1.26 10.86
CA ASP A 128 -23.74 1.44 12.29
C ASP A 128 -23.78 0.10 13.04
N ALA A 129 -23.13 -0.93 12.48
CA ALA A 129 -23.14 -2.29 13.00
C ALA A 129 -22.23 -2.51 14.21
N LEU A 130 -21.31 -1.59 14.51
CA LEU A 130 -20.45 -1.72 15.69
C LEU A 130 -21.26 -1.49 16.97
N ASP A 131 -21.31 -2.48 17.85
CA ASP A 131 -21.86 -2.34 19.19
C ASP A 131 -20.81 -1.73 20.11
N ARG A 132 -20.93 -0.42 20.35
CA ARG A 132 -20.01 0.34 21.22
C ARG A 132 -20.06 -0.07 22.68
N GLY A 133 -21.17 -0.66 23.15
CA GLY A 133 -21.30 -1.12 24.54
C GLY A 133 -20.56 -2.43 24.79
N LEU A 134 -20.37 -3.23 23.74
CA LEU A 134 -19.66 -4.51 23.80
C LEU A 134 -18.22 -4.45 23.27
N SER A 135 -17.92 -3.49 22.40
CA SER A 135 -16.59 -3.27 21.83
C SER A 135 -15.66 -2.54 22.80
N ASP A 136 -14.35 -2.82 22.73
CA ASP A 136 -13.35 -2.10 23.50
C ASP A 136 -12.76 -0.97 22.63
N CYS A 137 -13.36 0.21 22.73
CA CYS A 137 -12.99 1.39 21.95
C CYS A 137 -12.31 2.46 22.83
N THR A 138 -11.21 3.04 22.34
CA THR A 138 -10.53 4.18 22.97
C THR A 138 -10.87 5.47 22.21
N PHE A 139 -11.31 6.51 22.91
CA PHE A 139 -11.66 7.82 22.34
C PHE A 139 -10.88 8.94 23.03
N PHE A 140 -10.42 9.94 22.27
CA PHE A 140 -9.83 11.17 22.83
C PHE A 140 -10.74 12.40 22.67
N CYS A 141 -11.87 12.28 21.96
CA CYS A 141 -12.83 13.37 21.77
C CYS A 141 -14.02 13.29 22.75
N SER A 142 -14.64 14.45 22.98
CA SER A 142 -15.89 14.60 23.74
C SER A 142 -16.88 15.45 22.92
N PRO A 143 -17.99 14.88 22.41
CA PRO A 143 -18.47 13.51 22.63
C PRO A 143 -17.58 12.45 21.94
N PRO A 144 -17.59 11.19 22.42
CA PRO A 144 -16.80 10.09 21.84
C PRO A 144 -17.38 9.67 20.49
N THR A 145 -16.87 10.27 19.42
CA THR A 145 -17.26 10.04 18.02
C THR A 145 -16.26 9.19 17.27
N THR A 146 -14.99 9.61 17.24
CA THR A 146 -13.91 8.95 16.50
C THR A 146 -13.01 8.18 17.45
N ALA A 147 -12.96 6.87 17.29
CA ALA A 147 -12.07 6.00 18.02
C ALA A 147 -10.63 6.18 17.54
N VAL A 148 -9.71 6.28 18.50
CA VAL A 148 -8.25 6.23 18.26
C VAL A 148 -7.82 4.80 18.00
N SER A 149 -8.44 3.85 18.72
CA SER A 149 -8.22 2.43 18.54
C SER A 149 -9.46 1.63 18.95
N ILE A 150 -9.61 0.46 18.34
CA ILE A 150 -10.57 -0.56 18.75
C ILE A 150 -9.78 -1.85 18.96
N ASP A 151 -9.71 -2.33 20.20
CA ASP A 151 -8.94 -3.53 20.56
C ASP A 151 -9.80 -4.79 20.58
N PHE A 152 -11.13 -4.62 20.63
CA PHE A 152 -12.10 -5.70 20.48
C PHE A 152 -13.33 -5.20 19.72
N PHE A 153 -13.70 -5.91 18.65
CA PHE A 153 -14.87 -5.59 17.83
C PHE A 153 -16.05 -6.50 18.19
N ALA A 154 -17.21 -5.89 18.43
CA ALA A 154 -18.49 -6.58 18.49
C ALA A 154 -19.44 -6.00 17.43
N PHE A 155 -19.86 -6.83 16.48
CA PHE A 155 -20.77 -6.40 15.41
C PHE A 155 -22.17 -7.01 15.55
N ASP A 156 -23.20 -6.21 15.28
CA ASP A 156 -24.56 -6.67 15.02
C ASP A 156 -24.64 -7.25 13.60
N LYS A 157 -24.70 -8.59 13.53
CA LYS A 157 -24.79 -9.35 12.29
C LYS A 157 -26.00 -8.95 11.43
N ASN A 158 -27.12 -8.53 12.03
CA ASN A 158 -28.32 -8.18 11.29
C ASN A 158 -28.12 -6.88 10.48
N LYS A 159 -27.30 -5.98 10.99
CA LYS A 159 -26.95 -4.72 10.31
C LYS A 159 -25.92 -4.91 9.20
N LEU A 160 -25.20 -6.04 9.18
CA LEU A 160 -24.18 -6.33 8.17
C LEU A 160 -24.70 -7.04 6.91
N VAL A 161 -25.94 -7.51 6.86
CA VAL A 161 -26.45 -8.43 5.81
C VAL A 161 -26.23 -7.92 4.38
N GLU A 162 -26.29 -6.61 4.16
CA GLU A 162 -26.13 -6.00 2.83
C GLU A 162 -24.73 -5.41 2.58
N HIS A 163 -23.80 -5.61 3.51
CA HIS A 163 -22.46 -5.03 3.44
C HIS A 163 -21.48 -6.04 2.84
N ALA A 164 -20.81 -5.66 1.75
CA ALA A 164 -19.67 -6.43 1.25
C ALA A 164 -18.35 -5.75 1.59
N ILE A 165 -18.30 -4.43 1.38
CA ILE A 165 -17.22 -3.50 1.73
C ILE A 165 -17.84 -2.25 2.34
N PHE A 166 -17.26 -1.73 3.41
CA PHE A 166 -17.83 -0.61 4.17
C PHE A 166 -16.80 0.06 5.07
N ARG A 167 -17.18 1.20 5.64
CA ARG A 167 -16.50 1.85 6.77
C ARG A 167 -17.42 1.81 7.99
N ILE A 168 -16.87 1.90 9.20
CA ILE A 168 -17.66 2.11 10.42
C ILE A 168 -17.58 3.57 10.85
N ARG A 169 -18.59 4.04 11.57
CA ARG A 169 -18.68 5.44 11.99
C ARG A 169 -17.52 5.87 12.88
N GLU A 170 -17.12 4.98 13.78
CA GLU A 170 -16.12 5.23 14.81
C GLU A 170 -14.68 5.20 14.29
N LEU A 171 -14.44 4.54 13.15
CA LEU A 171 -13.09 4.41 12.56
C LEU A 171 -13.15 4.70 11.05
N PRO A 172 -13.35 5.97 10.65
CA PRO A 172 -13.60 6.32 9.26
C PRO A 172 -12.45 5.96 8.31
N SER A 173 -11.21 5.97 8.77
CA SER A 173 -10.02 5.68 7.96
C SER A 173 -9.88 4.20 7.60
N SER A 174 -10.40 3.27 8.42
CA SER A 174 -10.30 1.83 8.15
C SER A 174 -11.37 1.34 7.20
N VAL A 175 -11.00 0.37 6.37
CA VAL A 175 -11.89 -0.30 5.42
C VAL A 175 -12.19 -1.71 5.91
N PHE A 176 -13.46 -2.07 5.96
CA PHE A 176 -13.93 -3.37 6.41
C PHE A 176 -14.61 -4.10 5.28
N VAL A 177 -14.44 -5.43 5.28
CA VAL A 177 -15.10 -6.32 4.32
C VAL A 177 -15.68 -7.53 5.02
N THR A 178 -16.78 -8.07 4.49
CA THR A 178 -17.38 -9.30 5.01
C THR A 178 -16.73 -10.55 4.41
N ASN A 179 -17.06 -11.72 4.96
CA ASN A 179 -16.50 -12.99 4.48
C ASN A 179 -16.79 -13.27 3.00
N ILE A 180 -17.92 -12.81 2.45
CA ILE A 180 -18.26 -13.01 1.04
C ILE A 180 -17.21 -12.34 0.13
N PHE A 181 -16.78 -11.14 0.49
CA PHE A 181 -15.76 -10.40 -0.25
C PHE A 181 -14.39 -11.07 -0.12
N ALA A 182 -14.01 -11.45 1.10
CA ALA A 182 -12.75 -12.15 1.37
C ALA A 182 -12.65 -13.51 0.65
N GLU A 183 -13.75 -14.27 0.63
CA GLU A 183 -13.87 -15.53 -0.10
C GLU A 183 -13.77 -15.30 -1.62
N ARG A 184 -14.41 -14.25 -2.16
CA ARG A 184 -14.30 -13.92 -3.58
C ARG A 184 -12.87 -13.60 -3.98
N ILE A 185 -12.13 -12.78 -3.20
CA ILE A 185 -10.71 -12.50 -3.43
C ILE A 185 -9.89 -13.80 -3.49
N ALA A 186 -10.09 -14.69 -2.51
CA ALA A 186 -9.36 -15.94 -2.44
C ALA A 186 -9.68 -16.87 -3.63
N LEU A 187 -10.95 -16.95 -4.03
CA LEU A 187 -11.40 -17.78 -5.15
C LEU A 187 -10.89 -17.29 -6.50
N THR A 188 -10.77 -15.97 -6.70
CA THR A 188 -10.34 -15.38 -7.96
C THR A 188 -8.82 -15.17 -8.05
N GLY A 189 -8.09 -15.39 -6.96
CA GLY A 189 -6.63 -15.29 -6.94
C GLY A 189 -6.11 -13.87 -7.17
N LEU A 190 -6.85 -12.86 -6.70
CA LEU A 190 -6.41 -11.47 -6.76
C LEU A 190 -5.22 -11.22 -5.82
N ASN A 191 -4.33 -10.31 -6.19
CA ASN A 191 -3.14 -9.96 -5.43
C ASN A 191 -3.26 -8.55 -4.82
N GLY A 192 -2.39 -8.23 -3.85
CA GLY A 192 -2.30 -6.89 -3.24
C GLY A 192 -3.18 -6.69 -2.02
N PHE A 193 -4.04 -7.66 -1.71
CA PHE A 193 -4.93 -7.63 -0.56
C PHE A 193 -4.25 -8.16 0.69
N ASP A 194 -4.44 -7.44 1.78
CA ASP A 194 -4.10 -7.89 3.12
C ASP A 194 -5.34 -7.88 4.01
N LEU A 195 -5.79 -9.06 4.43
CA LEU A 195 -7.01 -9.22 5.21
C LEU A 195 -6.68 -9.67 6.63
N THR A 196 -7.09 -8.87 7.61
CA THR A 196 -6.95 -9.21 9.04
C THR A 196 -8.32 -9.42 9.63
N GLN A 197 -8.60 -10.63 10.15
CA GLN A 197 -9.90 -10.91 10.75
C GLN A 197 -10.05 -10.10 12.04
N VAL A 198 -11.13 -9.33 12.16
CA VAL A 198 -11.46 -8.54 13.35
C VAL A 198 -12.64 -9.11 14.12
N TRP A 199 -13.53 -9.84 13.45
CA TRP A 199 -14.72 -10.43 14.06
C TRP A 199 -15.20 -11.70 13.34
N PRO A 200 -15.80 -12.67 14.05
CA PRO A 200 -15.81 -12.79 15.52
C PRO A 200 -14.44 -13.25 16.01
N LEU A 201 -14.02 -12.71 17.15
CA LEU A 201 -12.84 -13.15 17.90
C LEU A 201 -13.18 -13.19 19.39
N PRO A 202 -12.51 -14.01 20.22
CA PRO A 202 -12.65 -13.93 21.67
C PRO A 202 -12.12 -12.60 22.22
N LYS A 203 -12.76 -12.08 23.27
CA LYS A 203 -12.30 -10.88 23.97
C LYS A 203 -10.88 -11.10 24.53
N GLY A 204 -10.01 -10.10 24.41
CA GLY A 204 -8.60 -10.16 24.82
C GLY A 204 -7.65 -10.75 23.77
N VAL A 205 -8.15 -11.27 22.65
CA VAL A 205 -7.29 -11.67 21.52
C VAL A 205 -6.87 -10.44 20.73
N ASN A 206 -5.56 -10.27 20.54
CA ASN A 206 -5.03 -9.21 19.68
C ASN A 206 -5.30 -9.56 18.20
N TRP A 207 -6.36 -8.97 17.64
CA TRP A 207 -6.79 -9.21 16.27
C TRP A 207 -5.73 -8.83 15.22
N ARG A 208 -4.81 -7.91 15.53
CA ARG A 208 -3.72 -7.48 14.62
C ARG A 208 -2.71 -8.60 14.33
N LEU A 209 -2.75 -9.68 15.11
CA LEU A 209 -1.96 -10.89 14.87
C LEU A 209 -2.69 -11.90 13.96
N ASN A 210 -4.00 -11.74 13.74
CA ASN A 210 -4.84 -12.63 12.92
C ASN A 210 -4.87 -12.20 11.43
N ARG A 211 -3.71 -11.79 10.92
CA ARG A 211 -3.49 -11.40 9.52
C ARG A 211 -3.41 -12.66 8.66
N LYS A 212 -4.17 -12.72 7.56
CA LYS A 212 -4.07 -13.81 6.58
C LYS A 212 -2.87 -13.56 5.67
N GLY A 213 -1.69 -14.07 6.04
CA GLY A 213 -0.47 -13.95 5.23
C GLY A 213 0.79 -14.44 5.95
N ASN A 214 1.82 -14.83 5.18
CA ASN A 214 3.05 -15.41 5.73
C ASN A 214 4.12 -14.34 5.98
N ARG A 215 4.12 -13.70 7.17
CA ARG A 215 5.10 -12.65 7.53
C ARG A 215 6.56 -13.11 7.47
N ASN A 216 6.83 -14.41 7.58
CA ASN A 216 8.20 -14.93 7.56
C ASN A 216 8.85 -14.74 6.19
N HIS A 217 8.09 -14.87 5.10
CA HIS A 217 8.60 -14.71 3.75
C HIS A 217 9.05 -13.27 3.45
N LEU A 218 8.51 -12.27 4.16
CA LEU A 218 8.75 -10.86 3.89
C LEU A 218 10.07 -10.35 4.47
N LYS A 219 10.48 -10.85 5.65
CA LYS A 219 11.83 -10.59 6.16
C LYS A 219 12.88 -11.03 5.15
N GLU A 220 12.65 -12.16 4.49
CA GLU A 220 13.58 -12.70 3.51
C GLU A 220 13.76 -11.78 2.29
N LEU A 221 12.77 -10.98 1.88
CA LEU A 221 12.88 -10.15 0.67
C LEU A 221 13.81 -8.93 0.81
N LYS A 222 13.95 -8.35 2.01
CA LYS A 222 14.71 -7.11 2.25
C LYS A 222 15.90 -7.29 3.21
N ASN A 223 16.36 -8.52 3.42
CA ASN A 223 17.31 -8.82 4.48
C ASN A 223 18.75 -8.42 4.15
N ASN A 224 19.16 -8.37 2.89
CA ASN A 224 20.55 -8.19 2.50
C ASN A 224 20.71 -6.88 1.73
N PRO A 225 21.27 -5.81 2.31
CA PRO A 225 21.43 -4.56 1.58
C PRO A 225 22.65 -4.61 0.66
N VAL A 226 22.51 -3.95 -0.49
CA VAL A 226 23.61 -3.65 -1.41
C VAL A 226 23.72 -2.13 -1.51
N ILE A 227 24.93 -1.59 -1.35
CA ILE A 227 25.18 -0.14 -1.38
C ILE A 227 26.14 0.14 -2.52
N VAL A 228 25.72 0.96 -3.47
CA VAL A 228 26.59 1.45 -4.56
C VAL A 228 27.08 2.84 -4.18
N VAL A 229 28.40 2.99 -4.10
CA VAL A 229 29.08 4.23 -3.70
C VAL A 229 29.84 4.79 -4.89
N LEU A 230 29.42 5.96 -5.34
CA LEU A 230 30.05 6.73 -6.41
C LEU A 230 30.91 7.82 -5.77
N ASN A 231 32.24 7.71 -5.86
CA ASN A 231 33.11 8.78 -5.39
C ASN A 231 32.95 10.01 -6.29
N LEU A 232 32.71 11.18 -5.70
CA LEU A 232 32.51 12.42 -6.44
C LEU A 232 33.85 13.16 -6.58
N PRO A 233 34.25 13.56 -7.79
CA PRO A 233 35.35 14.50 -7.93
C PRO A 233 34.96 15.82 -7.25
N LEU A 234 35.90 16.41 -6.51
CA LEU A 234 35.75 17.74 -5.90
C LEU A 234 35.29 18.72 -6.99
N ARG A 235 34.00 19.11 -6.95
CA ARG A 235 33.32 20.16 -7.76
C ARG A 235 32.39 19.73 -8.91
N THR A 236 31.91 18.49 -9.01
CA THR A 236 30.89 18.17 -10.05
C THR A 236 29.71 17.38 -9.52
N ILE A 237 28.51 17.99 -9.60
CA ILE A 237 27.24 17.33 -9.29
C ILE A 237 26.63 16.88 -10.62
N HIS A 238 26.65 15.58 -10.88
CA HIS A 238 26.05 14.96 -12.08
C HIS A 238 24.55 14.65 -11.88
N SER A 239 23.76 15.62 -11.42
CA SER A 239 22.39 15.35 -10.92
C SER A 239 21.46 14.68 -11.95
N GLU A 240 21.50 15.10 -13.22
CA GLU A 240 20.66 14.49 -14.27
C GLU A 240 21.10 13.07 -14.62
N GLN A 241 22.40 12.82 -14.74
CA GLN A 241 22.94 11.49 -15.03
C GLN A 241 22.67 10.51 -13.88
N LEU A 242 22.82 10.97 -12.63
CA LEU A 242 22.48 10.18 -11.44
C LEU A 242 21.01 9.86 -11.39
N ARG A 243 20.13 10.84 -11.62
CA ARG A 243 18.68 10.60 -11.67
C ARG A 243 18.29 9.61 -12.77
N ALA A 244 18.83 9.76 -13.98
CA ALA A 244 18.57 8.82 -15.07
C ALA A 244 19.06 7.39 -14.74
N PHE A 245 20.17 7.28 -14.00
CA PHE A 245 20.67 6.00 -13.52
C PHE A 245 19.78 5.39 -12.44
N GLU A 246 19.34 6.17 -11.45
CA GLU A 246 18.37 5.76 -10.43
C GLU A 246 17.07 5.24 -11.06
N ASP A 247 16.51 6.00 -12.01
CA ASP A 247 15.29 5.62 -12.74
C ASP A 247 15.49 4.31 -13.50
N SER A 248 16.64 4.14 -14.16
CA SER A 248 16.99 2.91 -14.86
C SER A 248 17.09 1.71 -13.90
N MET A 249 17.64 1.91 -12.69
CA MET A 249 17.78 0.84 -11.71
C MET A 249 16.43 0.43 -11.14
N ASP A 250 15.58 1.40 -10.81
CA ASP A 250 14.21 1.14 -10.35
C ASP A 250 13.41 0.36 -11.41
N VAL A 251 13.52 0.73 -12.68
CA VAL A 251 12.88 -0.01 -13.79
C VAL A 251 13.44 -1.42 -13.95
N THR A 252 14.76 -1.59 -13.85
CA THR A 252 15.44 -2.88 -14.02
C THR A 252 15.06 -3.89 -12.93
N LEU A 253 14.94 -3.42 -11.69
CA LEU A 253 14.63 -4.27 -10.54
C LEU A 253 13.13 -4.55 -10.37
N ARG A 254 12.27 -3.84 -11.12
CA ARG A 254 10.83 -4.01 -11.03
C ARG A 254 10.38 -5.33 -11.65
N VAL A 255 9.71 -6.15 -10.85
CA VAL A 255 9.06 -7.38 -11.34
C VAL A 255 7.85 -7.04 -12.21
N LYS A 256 7.65 -7.79 -13.30
CA LYS A 256 6.54 -7.56 -14.23
C LYS A 256 5.35 -8.47 -13.94
N LYS A 257 5.61 -9.65 -13.37
CA LYS A 257 4.61 -10.62 -12.93
C LYS A 257 4.92 -11.04 -11.50
N ILE A 258 3.89 -11.42 -10.76
CA ILE A 258 4.04 -11.90 -9.38
C ILE A 258 4.91 -13.16 -9.28
N SER A 259 4.94 -13.96 -10.35
CA SER A 259 5.76 -15.19 -10.46
C SER A 259 7.21 -14.93 -10.84
N ASP A 260 7.56 -13.70 -11.25
CA ASP A 260 8.93 -13.40 -11.64
C ASP A 260 9.84 -13.44 -10.40
N LYS A 261 11.10 -13.84 -10.61
CA LYS A 261 12.09 -13.86 -9.55
C LYS A 261 12.31 -12.45 -9.03
N TYR A 262 12.01 -12.23 -7.75
CA TYR A 262 12.37 -10.99 -7.08
C TYR A 262 13.86 -10.99 -6.73
N VAL A 263 14.58 -9.99 -7.22
CA VAL A 263 16.04 -9.86 -7.04
C VAL A 263 16.42 -8.72 -6.10
N GLY A 264 15.53 -7.77 -5.86
CA GLY A 264 15.74 -6.63 -4.96
C GLY A 264 14.92 -5.41 -5.37
N CYS A 265 15.05 -4.32 -4.63
CA CYS A 265 14.49 -3.01 -4.99
C CYS A 265 15.43 -1.88 -4.59
N TYR A 266 15.26 -0.75 -5.27
CA TYR A 266 15.89 0.51 -4.93
C TYR A 266 15.15 1.19 -3.77
N GLU A 267 15.87 1.54 -2.71
CA GLU A 267 15.33 2.13 -1.48
C GLU A 267 15.53 3.65 -1.41
N GLY A 268 16.51 4.19 -2.17
CA GLY A 268 16.80 5.62 -2.21
C GLY A 268 18.30 5.90 -2.27
N SER A 269 18.64 7.19 -2.20
CA SER A 269 20.02 7.67 -2.25
C SER A 269 20.30 8.75 -1.23
N GLU A 270 21.59 8.97 -1.00
CA GLU A 270 22.12 10.03 -0.15
C GLU A 270 23.31 10.70 -0.86
N SER A 271 23.30 12.03 -0.86
CA SER A 271 24.40 12.85 -1.36
C SER A 271 25.25 13.35 -0.20
N LEU A 272 26.53 13.01 -0.19
CA LEU A 272 27.53 13.47 0.76
C LEU A 272 28.57 14.34 0.04
N PRO A 273 29.39 15.13 0.75
CA PRO A 273 30.35 16.04 0.13
C PRO A 273 31.33 15.40 -0.86
N GLU A 274 31.69 14.13 -0.65
CA GLU A 274 32.71 13.41 -1.44
C GLU A 274 32.16 12.15 -2.14
N GLU A 275 30.89 11.82 -1.94
CA GLU A 275 30.32 10.60 -2.51
C GLU A 275 28.80 10.68 -2.65
N PHE A 276 28.29 9.87 -3.56
CA PHE A 276 26.86 9.60 -3.72
C PHE A 276 26.60 8.12 -3.44
N ARG A 277 25.64 7.84 -2.55
CA ARG A 277 25.32 6.48 -2.11
C ARG A 277 23.93 6.11 -2.57
N MET A 278 23.80 4.93 -3.19
CA MET A 278 22.53 4.34 -3.56
C MET A 278 22.30 3.08 -2.73
N PHE A 279 21.10 2.97 -2.16
CA PHE A 279 20.72 1.90 -1.26
C PHE A 279 19.73 0.97 -1.94
N PHE A 280 20.01 -0.33 -1.85
CA PHE A 280 19.17 -1.39 -2.35
C PHE A 280 18.94 -2.42 -1.26
N SER A 281 17.76 -3.04 -1.26
CA SER A 281 17.46 -4.21 -0.43
C SER A 281 17.16 -5.41 -1.31
N CYS A 282 17.53 -6.61 -0.85
CA CYS A 282 17.29 -7.84 -1.59
C CYS A 282 17.28 -9.08 -0.71
N PRO A 283 16.79 -10.21 -1.26
CA PRO A 283 16.91 -11.50 -0.61
C PRO A 283 18.31 -12.10 -0.70
N ASP A 284 19.11 -11.69 -1.68
CA ASP A 284 20.44 -12.24 -1.94
C ASP A 284 21.35 -11.15 -2.56
N ALA A 285 22.34 -10.71 -1.78
CA ALA A 285 23.24 -9.62 -2.17
C ALA A 285 24.12 -9.96 -3.38
N ASP A 286 24.48 -11.23 -3.58
CA ASP A 286 25.30 -11.64 -4.72
C ASP A 286 24.47 -11.66 -6.01
N VAL A 287 23.23 -12.15 -5.93
CA VAL A 287 22.29 -12.12 -7.07
C VAL A 287 21.96 -10.68 -7.45
N LEU A 288 21.67 -9.82 -6.47
CA LEU A 288 21.42 -8.41 -6.75
C LEU A 288 22.66 -7.74 -7.36
N PHE A 289 23.85 -7.92 -6.76
CA PHE A 289 25.08 -7.36 -7.31
C PHE A 289 25.33 -7.81 -8.75
N ALA A 290 25.17 -9.10 -9.05
CA ALA A 290 25.31 -9.62 -10.42
C ALA A 290 24.31 -8.96 -11.39
N THR A 291 23.09 -8.66 -10.92
CA THR A 291 22.06 -7.95 -11.71
C THR A 291 22.44 -6.50 -11.97
N LEU A 292 23.06 -5.83 -11.00
CA LEU A 292 23.44 -4.41 -11.08
C LEU A 292 24.77 -4.17 -11.80
N LEU A 293 25.62 -5.19 -11.95
CA LEU A 293 27.00 -5.03 -12.44
C LEU A 293 27.09 -4.39 -13.82
N GLU A 294 26.31 -4.88 -14.79
CA GLU A 294 26.32 -4.32 -16.15
C GLU A 294 25.80 -2.88 -16.21
N PRO A 295 24.66 -2.54 -15.59
CA PRO A 295 24.24 -1.15 -15.52
C PRO A 295 25.25 -0.22 -14.83
N ILE A 296 25.90 -0.67 -13.75
CA ILE A 296 26.94 0.11 -13.06
C ILE A 296 28.11 0.41 -14.02
N ARG A 297 28.56 -0.57 -14.80
CA ARG A 297 29.62 -0.37 -15.82
C ARG A 297 29.22 0.64 -16.90
N GLN A 298 27.94 0.65 -17.27
CA GLN A 298 27.43 1.57 -18.28
C GLN A 298 27.30 3.03 -17.81
N LEU A 299 27.40 3.28 -16.49
CA LEU A 299 27.34 4.63 -15.94
C LEU A 299 28.50 5.53 -16.45
N ASN A 300 29.60 4.93 -16.92
CA ASN A 300 30.83 5.64 -17.35
C ASN A 300 31.28 6.68 -16.32
N TRP A 301 31.26 6.29 -15.04
CA TRP A 301 31.63 7.18 -13.94
C TRP A 301 33.14 7.45 -13.96
N PRO A 302 33.60 8.70 -13.77
CA PRO A 302 35.02 9.04 -13.91
C PRO A 302 35.90 8.47 -12.79
N GLU A 303 35.31 8.22 -11.62
CA GLU A 303 36.01 7.72 -10.44
C GLU A 303 35.64 6.25 -10.16
N LYS A 304 36.34 5.64 -9.18
CA LYS A 304 36.03 4.28 -8.76
C LYS A 304 34.62 4.19 -8.17
N ILE A 305 33.87 3.17 -8.60
CA ILE A 305 32.61 2.78 -7.98
C ILE A 305 32.89 1.65 -6.99
N THR A 306 32.45 1.80 -5.73
CA THR A 306 32.55 0.73 -4.73
C THR A 306 31.17 0.18 -4.45
N VAL A 307 31.01 -1.14 -4.55
CA VAL A 307 29.75 -1.82 -4.22
C VAL A 307 29.93 -2.66 -2.97
N PHE A 308 29.22 -2.32 -1.90
CA PHE A 308 29.18 -3.07 -0.66
C PHE A 308 28.02 -4.06 -0.69
N LYS A 309 28.29 -5.30 -0.30
CA LYS A 309 27.30 -6.36 -0.10
C LYS A 309 27.30 -6.73 1.37
N ARG A 310 26.14 -6.70 2.00
CA ARG A 310 25.97 -7.07 3.41
C ARG A 310 25.01 -8.23 3.54
N TYR A 311 25.41 -9.25 4.30
CA TYR A 311 24.68 -10.50 4.47
C TYR A 311 23.96 -10.52 5.82
N GLY A 312 22.85 -9.79 5.88
CA GLY A 312 22.06 -9.55 7.07
C GLY A 312 21.52 -8.13 7.12
N THR A 313 20.57 -7.87 8.01
CA THR A 313 19.88 -6.58 8.05
C THR A 313 20.84 -5.43 8.34
N ILE A 314 20.45 -4.20 8.00
CA ILE A 314 21.21 -2.98 8.35
C ILE A 314 21.45 -2.84 9.86
N TYR A 315 20.63 -3.47 10.70
CA TYR A 315 20.73 -3.41 12.16
C TYR A 315 21.52 -4.57 12.77
N ASP A 316 21.84 -5.59 11.98
CA ASP A 316 22.57 -6.77 12.46
C ASP A 316 24.05 -6.47 12.62
N LYS A 317 24.49 -6.11 13.83
CA LYS A 317 25.88 -5.76 14.12
C LYS A 317 26.90 -6.85 13.74
N MET A 318 26.47 -8.10 13.58
CA MET A 318 27.33 -9.23 13.23
C MET A 318 27.25 -9.63 11.76
N ALA A 319 26.46 -8.93 10.94
CA ALA A 319 26.35 -9.24 9.52
C ALA A 319 27.70 -9.12 8.81
N GLU A 320 28.03 -10.12 8.02
CA GLU A 320 29.22 -10.13 7.18
C GLU A 320 29.09 -9.09 6.06
N GLU A 321 30.19 -8.42 5.75
CA GLU A 321 30.28 -7.45 4.65
C GLU A 321 31.41 -7.82 3.70
N SER A 322 31.15 -7.63 2.42
CA SER A 322 32.18 -7.69 1.37
C SER A 322 32.01 -6.50 0.44
N TYR A 323 33.05 -6.16 -0.31
CA TYR A 323 32.97 -5.09 -1.30
C TYR A 323 33.71 -5.44 -2.58
N VAL A 324 33.26 -4.82 -3.68
CA VAL A 324 33.88 -4.93 -5.00
C VAL A 324 34.10 -3.53 -5.55
N ILE A 325 35.27 -3.28 -6.14
CA ILE A 325 35.55 -2.05 -6.87
C ILE A 325 35.28 -2.31 -8.34
N VAL A 326 34.38 -1.53 -8.93
CA VAL A 326 34.03 -1.56 -10.35
C VAL A 326 34.72 -0.36 -11.03
N GLN A 327 35.41 -0.65 -12.13
CA GLN A 327 36.00 0.35 -13.02
C GLN A 327 35.12 0.56 -14.24
#